data_AF-A0A9E3E5P6-F1
#
_entry.id   AF-A0A9E3E5P6-F1
#
_cell.length_a   1.000
_cell.length_b   1.000
_cell.length_c   1.000
_cell.angle_alpha   90.00
_cell.angle_beta   90.00
_cell.angle_gamma   90.00
#
_symmetry.space_group_name_H-M   'P 1'
#
loop_
_entity.id
_entity.type
_entity.pdbx_description
1 polymer ?
#
loop_
_entity_poly.entity_id
_entity_poly.type
_entity_poly.pdbx_seq_one_letter_code
_entity_poly.pdbx_strand_id
1 'polypeptide(L)'
;GPNPAINGYVRSNGAAVRVIAGATSGGAALVVRQDAGISKPEDFHGKRIASPQMGNTQDVALRAWLKTHGMKTTDRGGDVQVIPAANPDQLTLFVKKQQKQSGHCLTSSSADGAWAPEPWASRLVHEASGRMFLDERELWPKRQFVTAQLVVRTCFVNQHPDLVKAWLRAHVELTDWINGHLTEAKAILNSQLQKETGRL
;
A
#
# COMPACT_ATOMS: atom_id res chain seq x y z
N GLY A 1 -2.25 -8.51 -0.62
CA GLY A 1 -1.37 -8.44 0.56
C GLY A 1 -1.85 -9.36 1.67
N PRO A 2 -1.10 -9.45 2.79
CA PRO A 2 -1.41 -10.36 3.90
C PRO A 2 -2.78 -10.14 4.53
N ASN A 3 -3.18 -8.88 4.81
CA ASN A 3 -4.44 -8.62 5.50
C ASN A 3 -5.70 -9.07 4.73
N PRO A 4 -5.83 -8.81 3.42
CA PRO A 4 -6.93 -9.39 2.63
C PRO A 4 -7.00 -10.92 2.70
N ALA A 5 -5.86 -11.61 2.73
CA ALA A 5 -5.84 -13.07 2.85
C ALA A 5 -6.24 -13.55 4.25
N ILE A 6 -5.79 -12.86 5.31
CA ILE A 6 -6.23 -13.11 6.68
C ILE A 6 -7.74 -12.90 6.80
N ASN A 7 -8.27 -11.80 6.25
CA ASN A 7 -9.71 -11.53 6.23
C ASN A 7 -10.48 -12.65 5.51
N GLY A 8 -9.98 -13.11 4.36
CA GLY A 8 -10.56 -14.24 3.63
C GLY A 8 -10.51 -15.55 4.44
N TYR A 9 -9.41 -15.81 5.14
CA TYR A 9 -9.27 -16.96 6.02
C TYR A 9 -10.27 -16.91 7.18
N VAL A 10 -10.31 -15.80 7.93
CA VAL A 10 -11.19 -15.62 9.10
C VAL A 10 -12.66 -15.76 8.71
N ARG A 11 -13.10 -15.08 7.63
CA ARG A 11 -14.50 -15.13 7.17
C ARG A 11 -14.93 -16.52 6.70
N SER A 12 -14.00 -17.34 6.26
CA SER A 12 -14.29 -18.68 5.75
C SER A 12 -13.92 -19.81 6.72
N ASN A 13 -13.45 -19.48 7.92
CA ASN A 13 -12.84 -20.42 8.85
C ASN A 13 -11.78 -21.31 8.17
N GLY A 14 -10.96 -20.70 7.31
CA GLY A 14 -9.93 -21.39 6.53
C GLY A 14 -10.43 -22.24 5.38
N ALA A 15 -11.71 -22.18 4.99
CA ALA A 15 -12.22 -22.99 3.88
C ALA A 15 -11.96 -22.37 2.49
N ALA A 16 -11.91 -21.05 2.36
CA ALA A 16 -11.99 -20.40 1.04
C ALA A 16 -10.67 -20.36 0.27
N VAL A 17 -9.56 -20.06 0.95
CA VAL A 17 -8.27 -19.77 0.29
C VAL A 17 -7.08 -20.45 0.97
N ARG A 18 -6.01 -20.68 0.20
CA ARG A 18 -4.69 -21.11 0.66
C ARG A 18 -3.64 -20.12 0.17
N VAL A 19 -2.72 -19.70 1.03
CA VAL A 19 -1.50 -18.99 0.63
C VAL A 19 -0.54 -20.03 0.07
N ILE A 20 -0.02 -19.78 -1.14
CA ILE A 20 0.85 -20.74 -1.84
C ILE A 20 2.27 -20.22 -2.09
N ALA A 21 2.46 -18.90 -2.13
CA ALA A 21 3.77 -18.28 -2.29
C ALA A 21 3.72 -16.79 -1.91
N GLY A 22 4.89 -16.22 -1.60
CA GLY A 22 5.09 -14.77 -1.66
C GLY A 22 5.21 -14.31 -3.11
N ALA A 23 4.76 -13.09 -3.41
CA ALA A 23 4.94 -12.49 -4.73
C ALA A 23 5.97 -11.35 -4.68
N THR A 24 5.86 -10.45 -3.70
CA THR A 24 6.78 -9.31 -3.58
C THR A 24 7.02 -8.92 -2.12
N SER A 25 8.23 -8.41 -1.87
CA SER A 25 8.60 -7.78 -0.61
C SER A 25 9.05 -6.34 -0.84
N GLY A 26 8.70 -5.43 0.08
CA GLY A 26 9.04 -4.01 -0.07
C GLY A 26 8.07 -3.23 -0.99
N GLY A 27 8.46 -2.02 -1.38
CA GLY A 27 7.67 -1.21 -2.30
C GLY A 27 6.42 -0.61 -1.67
N ALA A 28 6.52 -0.14 -0.43
CA ALA A 28 5.49 0.67 0.23
C ALA A 28 6.16 1.71 1.14
N ALA A 29 5.55 2.88 1.23
CA ALA A 29 6.08 4.00 2.01
C ALA A 29 4.97 4.89 2.57
N LEU A 30 5.27 5.52 3.70
CA LEU A 30 4.52 6.66 4.20
C LEU A 30 5.12 7.93 3.60
N VAL A 31 4.35 8.60 2.77
CA VAL A 31 4.72 9.85 2.10
C VAL A 31 3.95 10.98 2.76
N VAL A 32 4.61 12.09 3.08
CA VAL A 32 3.99 13.28 3.64
C VAL A 32 4.17 14.46 2.70
N ARG A 33 3.24 15.40 2.68
CA ARG A 33 3.42 16.64 1.92
C ARG A 33 4.59 17.43 2.50
N GLN A 34 5.38 18.06 1.65
CA GLN A 34 6.48 18.91 2.10
C GLN A 34 6.01 20.07 2.98
N ASP A 35 4.81 20.61 2.72
CA ASP A 35 4.21 21.74 3.46
C ASP A 35 3.29 21.32 4.62
N ALA A 36 3.23 20.03 4.97
CA ALA A 36 2.38 19.55 6.07
C ALA A 36 2.93 19.86 7.48
N GLY A 37 4.18 20.34 7.58
CA GLY A 37 4.85 20.56 8.86
C GLY A 37 5.07 19.27 9.65
N ILE A 38 5.23 18.14 8.94
CA ILE A 38 5.55 16.83 9.52
C ILE A 38 7.03 16.58 9.28
N SER A 39 7.80 16.40 10.35
CA SER A 39 9.24 16.11 10.32
C SER A 39 9.63 14.94 11.21
N LYS A 40 8.86 14.68 12.27
CA LYS A 40 9.03 13.58 13.22
C LYS A 40 7.67 12.93 13.55
N PRO A 41 7.64 11.73 14.17
CA PRO A 41 6.39 11.01 14.42
C PRO A 41 5.35 11.79 15.23
N GLU A 42 5.76 12.63 16.18
CA GLU A 42 4.86 13.40 17.03
C GLU A 42 4.07 14.45 16.24
N ASP A 43 4.58 14.88 15.08
CA ASP A 43 3.93 15.88 14.24
C ASP A 43 2.67 15.34 13.52
N PHE A 44 2.37 14.04 13.65
CA PHE A 44 1.16 13.41 13.13
C PHE A 44 -0.10 13.73 13.95
N HIS A 45 0.04 14.25 15.17
CA HIS A 45 -1.09 14.73 15.96
C HIS A 45 -1.91 15.78 15.20
N GLY A 46 -3.24 15.59 15.18
CA GLY A 46 -4.18 16.42 14.42
C GLY A 46 -4.07 16.32 12.88
N LYS A 47 -3.20 15.46 12.34
CA LYS A 47 -3.02 15.31 10.89
C LYS A 47 -4.00 14.33 10.27
N ARG A 48 -4.15 14.44 8.96
CA ARG A 48 -5.06 13.63 8.14
C ARG A 48 -4.25 12.77 7.19
N ILE A 49 -4.18 11.47 7.44
CA ILE A 49 -3.32 10.54 6.71
C ILE A 49 -4.19 9.56 5.90
N ALA A 50 -3.99 9.54 4.59
CA ALA A 50 -4.67 8.58 3.73
C ALA A 50 -4.01 7.20 3.79
N SER A 51 -4.81 6.16 3.62
CA SER A 51 -4.34 4.79 3.48
C SER A 51 -5.22 4.05 2.47
N PRO A 52 -4.86 2.83 2.01
CA PRO A 52 -5.72 2.05 1.14
C PRO A 52 -7.05 1.71 1.84
N GLN A 53 -7.95 0.98 1.18
CA GLN A 53 -9.24 0.64 1.80
C GLN A 53 -9.08 0.00 3.20
N MET A 54 -10.05 0.26 4.07
CA MET A 54 -10.05 -0.17 5.47
C MET A 54 -9.71 -1.67 5.60
N GLY A 55 -8.76 -2.00 6.46
CA GLY A 55 -8.31 -3.36 6.69
C GLY A 55 -7.36 -3.93 5.62
N ASN A 56 -6.92 -3.14 4.64
CA ASN A 56 -5.81 -3.52 3.75
C ASN A 56 -4.47 -3.47 4.48
N THR A 57 -3.42 -4.00 3.83
CA THR A 57 -2.06 -4.08 4.39
C THR A 57 -1.56 -2.74 4.93
N GLN A 58 -1.56 -1.67 4.12
CA GLN A 58 -1.03 -0.37 4.55
C GLN A 58 -1.98 0.42 5.48
N ASP A 59 -3.30 0.18 5.48
CA ASP A 59 -4.20 0.77 6.49
C ASP A 59 -3.88 0.20 7.88
N VAL A 60 -3.71 -1.12 7.96
CA VAL A 60 -3.28 -1.79 9.20
C VAL A 60 -1.86 -1.37 9.59
N ALA A 61 -0.93 -1.24 8.63
CA ALA A 61 0.43 -0.79 8.90
C ALA A 61 0.45 0.64 9.48
N LEU A 62 -0.29 1.57 8.89
CA LEU A 62 -0.43 2.94 9.39
C LEU A 62 -1.00 2.96 10.81
N ARG A 63 -2.10 2.24 11.05
CA ARG A 63 -2.73 2.20 12.38
C ARG A 63 -1.83 1.55 13.43
N ALA A 64 -1.10 0.51 13.07
CA ALA A 64 -0.12 -0.12 13.94
C ALA A 64 1.03 0.84 14.26
N TRP A 65 1.58 1.52 13.26
CA TRP A 65 2.66 2.49 13.42
C TRP A 65 2.25 3.69 14.27
N LEU A 66 1.03 4.23 14.10
CA LEU A 66 0.50 5.27 14.97
C LEU A 66 0.45 4.79 16.43
N LYS A 67 -0.05 3.57 16.66
CA LYS A 67 -0.12 2.97 17.99
C LYS A 67 1.26 2.78 18.63
N THR A 68 2.28 2.36 17.87
CA THR A 68 3.65 2.20 18.41
C THR A 68 4.27 3.53 18.84
N HIS A 69 3.81 4.63 18.27
CA HIS A 69 4.23 5.99 18.64
C HIS A 69 3.28 6.65 19.66
N GLY A 70 2.43 5.87 20.34
CA GLY A 70 1.52 6.38 21.37
C GLY A 70 0.33 7.19 20.85
N MET A 71 0.16 7.28 19.52
CA MET A 71 -0.93 8.01 18.90
C MET A 71 -2.18 7.14 18.77
N LYS A 72 -3.33 7.80 18.74
CA LYS A 72 -4.64 7.18 18.52
C LYS A 72 -5.33 7.85 17.34
N THR A 73 -6.07 7.05 16.58
CA THR A 73 -6.89 7.57 15.50
C THR A 73 -8.19 8.19 16.03
N THR A 74 -8.83 9.08 15.28
CA THR A 74 -10.07 9.77 15.69
C THR A 74 -11.21 8.79 15.99
N ASP A 75 -11.33 7.69 15.24
CA ASP A 75 -12.28 6.59 15.49
C ASP A 75 -11.97 5.77 16.76
N ARG A 76 -10.84 6.05 17.41
CA ARG A 76 -10.38 5.44 18.67
C ARG A 76 -10.18 6.48 19.78
N GLY A 77 -10.80 7.66 19.65
CA GLY A 77 -10.74 8.73 20.64
C GLY A 77 -9.42 9.50 20.69
N GLY A 78 -8.61 9.41 19.63
CA GLY A 78 -7.44 10.26 19.42
C GLY A 78 -7.71 11.40 18.45
N ASP A 79 -6.64 11.93 17.87
CA ASP A 79 -6.66 13.14 17.04
C ASP A 79 -6.08 12.95 15.63
N VAL A 80 -5.47 11.80 15.33
CA VAL A 80 -4.99 11.49 13.98
C VAL A 80 -6.14 10.96 13.13
N GLN A 81 -6.51 11.64 12.04
CA GLN A 81 -7.55 11.15 11.15
C GLN A 81 -6.96 10.23 10.08
N VAL A 82 -7.38 8.97 10.06
CA VAL A 82 -7.06 8.05 8.95
C VAL A 82 -8.17 8.09 7.91
N ILE A 83 -7.81 8.26 6.64
CA ILE A 83 -8.74 8.32 5.51
C ILE A 83 -8.52 7.10 4.61
N PRO A 84 -9.31 6.02 4.76
CA PRO A 84 -9.25 4.90 3.85
C PRO A 84 -9.79 5.31 2.47
N ALA A 85 -8.95 5.20 1.44
CA ALA A 85 -9.28 5.58 0.06
C ALA A 85 -8.54 4.67 -0.93
N ALA A 86 -9.10 4.46 -2.13
CA ALA A 86 -8.36 3.76 -3.18
C ALA A 86 -7.09 4.55 -3.53
N ASN A 87 -6.02 3.86 -3.92
CA ASN A 87 -4.73 4.53 -4.19
C ASN A 87 -4.83 5.70 -5.21
N PRO A 88 -5.62 5.63 -6.29
CA PRO A 88 -5.87 6.81 -7.15
C PRO A 88 -6.48 8.01 -6.43
N ASP A 89 -7.39 7.76 -5.49
CA ASP A 89 -8.07 8.81 -4.73
C ASP A 89 -7.12 9.42 -3.69
N GLN A 90 -6.17 8.65 -3.15
CA GLN A 90 -5.13 9.18 -2.25
C GLN A 90 -4.31 10.27 -2.94
N LEU A 91 -3.91 10.05 -4.20
CA LEU A 91 -3.21 11.08 -4.98
C LEU A 91 -4.06 12.35 -5.12
N THR A 92 -5.35 12.19 -5.40
CA THR A 92 -6.28 13.33 -5.48
C THR A 92 -6.43 14.07 -4.15
N LEU A 93 -6.52 13.33 -3.04
CA LEU A 93 -6.60 13.89 -1.68
C LEU A 93 -5.32 14.61 -1.27
N PHE A 94 -4.16 14.17 -1.77
CA PHE A 94 -2.85 14.74 -1.50
C PHE A 94 -2.62 16.05 -2.29
N VAL A 95 -3.06 16.10 -3.56
CA VAL A 95 -2.92 17.28 -4.43
C VAL A 95 -3.88 18.40 -4.05
N LYS A 96 -5.12 18.09 -3.67
CA LYS A 96 -6.07 19.11 -3.20
C LYS A 96 -5.45 19.81 -2.00
N LYS A 97 -5.10 21.09 -2.09
CA LYS A 97 -4.77 21.89 -0.89
C LYS A 97 -6.06 22.23 -0.15
N GLN A 98 -6.03 22.26 1.18
CA GLN A 98 -7.06 22.95 1.94
C GLN A 98 -7.12 24.42 1.48
N GLN A 99 -8.07 24.75 0.62
CA GLN A 99 -8.48 26.13 0.45
C GLN A 99 -9.30 26.50 1.69
N LYS A 100 -8.68 27.29 2.59
CA LYS A 100 -9.44 28.09 3.57
C LYS A 100 -10.18 29.19 2.80
N GLN A 101 -11.27 28.84 2.13
CA GLN A 101 -12.24 29.84 1.69
C GLN A 101 -13.18 30.13 2.86
N SER A 102 -13.27 31.41 3.18
CA SER A 102 -14.11 32.01 4.21
C SER A 102 -15.52 31.42 4.20
N GLY A 103 -15.87 30.64 5.23
CA GLY A 103 -17.26 30.39 5.60
C GLY A 103 -18.02 29.25 4.93
N HIS A 104 -17.42 28.41 4.07
CA HIS A 104 -18.08 27.18 3.59
C HIS A 104 -17.13 25.97 3.58
N CYS A 105 -17.49 24.94 4.35
CA CYS A 105 -16.74 23.70 4.48
C CYS A 105 -16.88 22.86 3.20
N LEU A 106 -15.91 22.97 2.29
CA LEU A 106 -15.77 22.00 1.21
C LEU A 106 -15.35 20.64 1.81
N THR A 107 -16.25 19.67 1.74
CA THR A 107 -16.17 18.35 2.39
C THR A 107 -15.16 17.37 1.80
N SER A 108 -14.24 17.80 0.93
CA SER A 108 -13.08 16.99 0.51
C SER A 108 -11.79 17.59 1.07
N SER A 109 -11.64 17.49 2.39
CA SER A 109 -10.46 17.99 3.08
C SER A 109 -9.20 17.22 2.60
N SER A 110 -8.08 17.93 2.43
CA SER A 110 -6.79 17.41 1.93
C SER A 110 -6.07 16.46 2.89
N ALA A 111 -5.44 15.40 2.37
CA ALA A 111 -4.53 14.58 3.16
C ALA A 111 -3.17 15.28 3.35
N ASP A 112 -2.62 15.20 4.55
CA ASP A 112 -1.29 15.70 4.93
C ASP A 112 -0.19 14.67 4.62
N GLY A 113 -0.59 13.40 4.55
CA GLY A 113 0.26 12.27 4.15
C GLY A 113 -0.57 11.10 3.63
N ALA A 114 0.09 10.12 3.04
CA ALA A 114 -0.52 8.88 2.59
C ALA A 114 0.47 7.72 2.72
N TRP A 115 -0.01 6.57 3.22
CA TRP A 115 0.76 5.32 3.20
C TRP A 115 0.33 4.48 2.01
N ALA A 116 1.21 4.32 1.02
CA ALA A 116 0.85 3.71 -0.25
C ALA A 116 1.90 2.69 -0.72
N PRO A 117 1.48 1.63 -1.43
CA PRO A 117 2.39 0.78 -2.19
C PRO A 117 2.83 1.46 -3.49
N GLU A 118 3.90 0.95 -4.12
CA GLU A 118 4.28 1.34 -5.48
C GLU A 118 3.21 0.93 -6.51
N PRO A 119 3.05 1.70 -7.61
CA PRO A 119 3.80 2.92 -7.96
C PRO A 119 3.26 4.19 -7.27
N TRP A 120 2.24 4.09 -6.42
CA TRP A 120 1.55 5.26 -5.86
C TRP A 120 2.41 6.06 -4.89
N ALA A 121 3.28 5.40 -4.11
CA ALA A 121 4.27 6.09 -3.30
C ALA A 121 5.17 7.00 -4.14
N SER A 122 5.72 6.49 -5.25
CA SER A 122 6.51 7.28 -6.20
C SER A 122 5.70 8.42 -6.80
N ARG A 123 4.45 8.18 -7.21
CA ARG A 123 3.58 9.23 -7.77
C ARG A 123 3.28 10.34 -6.78
N LEU A 124 3.07 10.03 -5.50
CA LEU A 124 2.87 11.05 -4.46
C LEU A 124 4.10 11.96 -4.32
N VAL A 125 5.30 11.40 -4.42
CA VAL A 125 6.56 12.16 -4.37
C VAL A 125 6.72 13.03 -5.62
N HIS A 126 6.54 12.45 -6.81
CA HIS A 126 6.85 13.11 -8.08
C HIS A 126 5.74 14.02 -8.62
N GLU A 127 4.48 13.69 -8.38
CA GLU A 127 3.32 14.40 -8.96
C GLU A 127 2.59 15.29 -7.94
N ALA A 128 2.83 15.11 -6.64
CA ALA A 128 2.04 15.76 -5.59
C ALA A 128 2.87 16.47 -4.51
N SER A 129 4.13 16.82 -4.80
CA SER A 129 5.05 17.49 -3.87
C SER A 129 5.18 16.77 -2.53
N GLY A 130 5.13 15.43 -2.58
CA GLY A 130 5.38 14.58 -1.44
C GLY A 130 6.86 14.42 -1.16
N ARG A 131 7.17 14.01 0.06
CA ARG A 131 8.47 13.48 0.45
C ARG A 131 8.24 12.17 1.19
N MET A 132 9.12 11.20 0.97
CA MET A 132 9.11 9.98 1.77
C MET A 132 9.40 10.36 3.23
N PHE A 133 8.47 10.04 4.12
CA PHE A 133 8.66 10.17 5.56
C PHE A 133 9.26 8.90 6.13
N LEU A 134 8.76 7.74 5.67
CA LEU A 134 9.21 6.43 6.11
C LEU A 134 9.13 5.43 4.95
N ASP A 135 10.25 4.75 4.71
CA ASP A 135 10.30 3.53 3.91
C ASP A 135 9.83 2.36 4.79
N GLU A 136 8.74 1.69 4.43
CA GLU A 136 8.15 0.64 5.28
C GLU A 136 9.15 -0.47 5.58
N ARG A 137 10.16 -0.70 4.72
CA ARG A 137 11.23 -1.68 4.96
C ARG A 137 11.96 -1.46 6.28
N GLU A 138 12.04 -0.23 6.75
CA GLU A 138 12.75 0.13 7.98
C GLU A 138 12.03 -0.35 9.25
N LEU A 139 10.76 -0.73 9.14
CA LEU A 139 9.97 -1.28 10.24
C LEU A 139 10.13 -2.79 10.43
N TRP A 140 10.80 -3.48 9.51
CA TRP A 140 10.80 -4.94 9.47
C TRP A 140 12.21 -5.54 9.57
N PRO A 141 12.37 -6.68 10.28
CA PRO A 141 13.64 -7.40 10.32
C PRO A 141 14.16 -7.71 8.91
N LYS A 142 15.47 -7.56 8.71
CA LYS A 142 16.13 -7.77 7.41
C LYS A 142 15.56 -6.91 6.27
N ARG A 143 14.79 -5.86 6.58
CA ARG A 143 14.11 -5.01 5.58
C ARG A 143 13.09 -5.78 4.71
N GLN A 144 12.55 -6.88 5.22
CA GLN A 144 11.67 -7.80 4.47
C GLN A 144 10.27 -7.85 5.07
N PHE A 145 9.26 -7.59 4.24
CA PHE A 145 7.85 -7.72 4.58
C PHE A 145 7.03 -8.05 3.34
N VAL A 146 5.88 -8.71 3.52
CA VAL A 146 5.07 -9.17 2.39
C VAL A 146 4.12 -8.06 1.91
N THR A 147 4.35 -7.56 0.70
CA THR A 147 3.45 -6.59 0.04
C THR A 147 2.38 -7.31 -0.75
N ALA A 148 2.80 -8.23 -1.62
CA ALA A 148 1.92 -9.12 -2.37
C ALA A 148 2.24 -10.59 -2.09
N GLN A 149 1.20 -11.40 -2.07
CA GLN A 149 1.27 -12.84 -1.90
C GLN A 149 0.24 -13.50 -2.80
N LEU A 150 0.50 -14.76 -3.12
CA LEU A 150 -0.33 -15.56 -3.99
C LEU A 150 -1.26 -16.39 -3.13
N VAL A 151 -2.55 -16.26 -3.43
CA VAL A 151 -3.60 -17.07 -2.84
C VAL A 151 -4.32 -17.82 -3.94
N VAL A 152 -4.74 -19.03 -3.62
CA VAL A 152 -5.56 -19.86 -4.51
C VAL A 152 -6.81 -20.28 -3.74
N ARG A 153 -7.93 -20.43 -4.46
CA ARG A 153 -9.13 -21.02 -3.86
C ARG A 153 -8.83 -22.46 -3.44
N THR A 154 -9.26 -22.85 -2.25
CA THR A 154 -9.00 -24.19 -1.71
C THR A 154 -9.53 -25.30 -2.62
N CYS A 155 -10.74 -25.13 -3.17
CA CYS A 155 -11.31 -26.11 -4.12
C CYS A 155 -10.47 -26.25 -5.38
N PHE A 156 -9.94 -25.14 -5.91
CA PHE A 156 -9.16 -25.14 -7.15
C PHE A 156 -7.82 -25.85 -6.98
N VAL A 157 -7.10 -25.62 -5.88
CA VAL A 157 -5.83 -26.34 -5.64
C VAL A 157 -6.04 -27.83 -5.37
N ASN A 158 -7.18 -28.20 -4.76
CA ASN A 158 -7.52 -29.60 -4.54
C ASN A 158 -7.91 -30.31 -5.86
N GLN A 159 -8.62 -29.62 -6.76
CA GLN A 159 -9.08 -30.18 -8.05
C GLN A 159 -8.00 -30.13 -9.14
N HIS A 160 -7.12 -29.13 -9.10
CA HIS A 160 -6.10 -28.89 -10.12
C HIS A 160 -4.70 -28.68 -9.52
N PRO A 161 -4.20 -29.62 -8.69
CA PRO A 161 -2.90 -29.47 -8.04
C PRO A 161 -1.75 -29.32 -9.03
N ASP A 162 -1.83 -29.99 -10.19
CA ASP A 162 -0.78 -29.94 -11.20
C ASP A 162 -0.71 -28.57 -11.91
N LEU A 163 -1.86 -27.95 -12.18
CA LEU A 163 -1.89 -26.59 -12.72
C LEU A 163 -1.33 -25.57 -11.71
N VAL A 164 -1.66 -25.72 -10.42
CA VAL A 164 -1.11 -24.85 -9.38
C VAL A 164 0.41 -25.02 -9.26
N LYS A 165 0.92 -26.26 -9.30
CA LYS A 165 2.37 -26.53 -9.29
C LYS A 165 3.06 -25.96 -10.53
N ALA A 166 2.47 -26.11 -11.72
CA ALA A 166 3.02 -25.56 -12.96
C ALA A 166 3.08 -24.04 -12.92
N TRP A 167 2.00 -23.39 -12.47
CA TRP A 167 1.96 -21.94 -12.28
C TRP A 167 3.00 -21.46 -11.26
N LEU A 168 3.15 -22.17 -10.12
CA LEU A 168 4.15 -21.84 -9.11
C LEU A 168 5.59 -21.95 -9.64
N ARG A 169 5.90 -22.96 -10.46
CA ARG A 169 7.22 -23.07 -11.12
C ARG A 169 7.48 -21.87 -12.03
N ALA A 170 6.53 -21.53 -12.89
CA ALA A 170 6.64 -20.37 -13.78
C ALA A 170 6.80 -19.06 -12.98
N HIS A 171 6.07 -18.90 -11.87
CA HIS A 171 6.21 -17.74 -10.98
C HIS A 171 7.61 -17.64 -10.38
N VAL A 172 8.18 -18.75 -9.89
CA VAL A 172 9.54 -18.76 -9.34
C VAL A 172 10.57 -18.48 -10.43
N GLU A 173 10.50 -19.19 -11.57
CA GLU A 173 11.42 -18.99 -12.71
C GLU A 173 11.40 -17.55 -13.22
N LEU A 174 10.21 -16.96 -13.37
CA LEU A 174 10.07 -15.55 -13.78
C LEU A 174 10.60 -14.60 -12.71
N THR A 175 10.37 -14.88 -11.43
CA THR A 175 10.88 -14.05 -10.33
C THR A 175 12.41 -14.05 -10.32
N ASP A 176 13.02 -15.22 -10.47
CA ASP A 176 14.48 -15.37 -10.55
C ASP A 176 15.03 -14.66 -11.79
N TRP A 177 14.35 -14.78 -12.94
CA TRP A 177 14.72 -14.06 -14.15
C TRP A 177 14.66 -12.54 -13.96
N ILE A 178 13.58 -12.01 -13.39
CA ILE A 178 13.43 -10.56 -13.11
C ILE A 178 14.56 -10.07 -12.20
N ASN A 179 14.87 -10.83 -11.15
CA ASN A 179 15.95 -10.48 -10.21
C ASN A 179 17.34 -10.51 -10.87
N GLY A 180 17.55 -11.42 -11.83
CA GLY A 180 18.78 -11.48 -12.64
C GLY A 180 18.86 -10.43 -13.76
N HIS A 181 17.74 -9.87 -14.19
CA HIS A 181 17.64 -9.02 -15.40
C HIS A 181 16.86 -7.71 -15.15
N LEU A 182 17.10 -7.05 -14.01
CA LEU A 182 16.28 -5.92 -13.53
C LEU A 182 16.09 -4.79 -14.56
N THR A 183 17.14 -4.41 -15.31
CA THR A 183 17.06 -3.33 -16.30
C THR A 183 16.13 -3.71 -17.46
N GLU A 184 16.29 -4.92 -17.98
CA GLU A 184 15.46 -5.45 -19.06
C GLU A 184 14.02 -5.65 -18.59
N ALA A 185 13.81 -6.24 -17.41
CA ALA A 185 12.49 -6.44 -16.82
C ALA A 185 11.74 -5.10 -16.64
N LYS A 186 12.42 -4.05 -16.18
CA LYS A 186 11.84 -2.69 -16.08
C LYS A 186 11.46 -2.13 -17.45
N ALA A 187 12.32 -2.28 -18.46
CA ALA A 187 12.04 -1.81 -19.81
C ALA A 187 10.82 -2.52 -20.41
N ILE A 188 10.73 -3.84 -20.27
CA ILE A 188 9.57 -4.63 -20.72
C ILE A 188 8.31 -4.18 -19.98
N LEU A 189 8.35 -4.08 -18.65
CA LEU A 189 7.20 -3.67 -17.85
C LEU A 189 6.69 -2.28 -18.25
N ASN A 190 7.59 -1.30 -18.38
CA ASN A 190 7.23 0.06 -18.77
C ASN A 190 6.67 0.11 -20.19
N SER A 191 7.23 -0.65 -21.13
CA SER A 191 6.70 -0.77 -22.49
C SER A 191 5.28 -1.32 -22.52
N GLN A 192 4.99 -2.36 -21.72
CA GLN A 192 3.65 -2.91 -21.62
C GLN A 192 2.68 -1.95 -20.91
N LEU A 193 3.11 -1.27 -19.83
CA LEU A 193 2.27 -0.27 -19.16
C LEU A 193 1.89 0.88 -20.11
N GLN A 194 2.84 1.37 -20.90
CA GLN A 194 2.57 2.39 -21.92
C GLN A 194 1.56 1.91 -22.97
N LYS A 195 1.69 0.65 -23.42
CA LYS A 195 0.79 0.05 -24.40
C LYS A 195 -0.64 -0.09 -23.88
N GLU A 196 -0.80 -0.54 -22.63
CA GLU A 196 -2.11 -0.83 -22.04
C GLU A 196 -2.80 0.41 -21.46
N THR A 197 -2.05 1.39 -20.96
CA THR A 197 -2.62 2.53 -20.21
C THR A 197 -2.40 3.88 -20.88
N GLY A 198 -1.52 3.96 -21.88
CA GLY A 198 -1.11 5.20 -22.52
C GLY A 198 -0.32 6.16 -21.62
N ARG A 199 0.09 5.72 -20.42
CA ARG A 199 0.79 6.54 -19.41
C ARG A 199 2.12 5.92 -19.01
N LEU A 200 3.10 6.78 -18.77
CA LEU A 200 4.36 6.54 -18.06
C LEU A 200 4.60 7.68 -17.06
#